data_AF-A0A838FR49-F1
#
_entry.id   AF-A0A838FR49-F1
#
_cell.length_a   1.000
_cell.length_b   1.000
_cell.length_c   1.000
_cell.angle_alpha   90.00
_cell.angle_beta   90.00
_cell.angle_gamma   90.00
#
_symmetry.space_group_name_H-M   'P 1'
#
loop_
_entity.id
_entity.type
_entity.pdbx_description
1 polymer ?
#
loop_
_entity_poly.entity_id
_entity_poly.type
_entity_poly.pdbx_seq_one_letter_code
_entity_poly.pdbx_strand_id
1 'polypeptide(L)' 'VDARNLKYGGSIFLGADTIIGPLYLGVGAANGSEGAVYLQLNPVLRSDRQIR' A
#
# COMPACT_ATOMS: atom_id res chain seq x y z
N VAL A 1 26.27 2.26 -18.15
CA VAL A 1 25.47 2.17 -16.91
C VAL A 1 26.39 1.72 -15.79
N ASP A 2 26.56 2.55 -14.76
CA ASP A 2 27.43 2.25 -13.61
C ASP A 2 26.66 1.41 -12.58
N ALA A 3 27.08 0.18 -12.36
CA ALA A 3 26.44 -0.74 -11.42
C ALA A 3 26.62 -0.32 -9.94
N ARG A 4 27.51 0.63 -9.66
CA ARG A 4 27.78 1.12 -8.30
C ARG A 4 26.68 2.04 -7.76
N ASN A 5 25.82 2.58 -8.63
CA ASN A 5 24.72 3.48 -8.28
C ASN A 5 23.35 2.77 -8.31
N LEU A 6 23.32 1.44 -8.31
CA LEU A 6 22.09 0.67 -8.23
C LEU A 6 21.49 0.83 -6.82
N LYS A 7 20.39 1.56 -6.72
CA LYS A 7 19.55 1.58 -5.52
C LYS A 7 18.67 0.33 -5.51
N TYR A 8 18.78 -0.45 -4.44
CA TYR A 8 17.90 -1.59 -4.18
C TYR A 8 16.83 -1.19 -3.17
N GLY A 9 15.58 -1.57 -3.41
CA GLY A 9 14.49 -1.31 -2.47
C GLY A 9 13.47 -2.45 -2.50
N GLY A 10 12.72 -2.56 -1.41
CA GLY A 10 11.69 -3.58 -1.24
C GLY A 10 10.58 -3.11 -0.33
N SER A 11 9.46 -3.81 -0.37
CA SER A 11 8.28 -3.51 0.44
C SER A 11 7.56 -4.78 0.87
N ILE A 12 6.86 -4.67 2.01
CA ILE A 12 5.99 -5.72 2.56
C ILE A 12 4.60 -5.12 2.69
N PHE A 13 3.59 -5.90 2.29
CA PHE A 13 2.19 -5.53 2.40
C PHE A 13 1.42 -6.59 3.18
N LEU A 14 0.57 -6.13 4.10
CA LEU A 14 -0.35 -6.96 4.87
C LEU A 14 -1.77 -6.44 4.65
N GLY A 15 -2.71 -7.36 4.47
CA GLY A 15 -4.12 -7.06 4.30
C GLY A 15 -4.96 -7.82 5.33
N ALA A 16 -6.04 -7.19 5.80
CA ALA A 16 -7.05 -7.83 6.63
C ALA A 16 -8.44 -7.34 6.24
N ASP A 17 -9.40 -8.26 6.19
CA ASP A 17 -10.82 -7.90 6.07
C ASP A 17 -11.33 -7.44 7.43
N THR A 18 -11.99 -6.28 7.47
CA THR A 18 -12.54 -5.69 8.70
C THR A 18 -14.03 -5.40 8.54
N ILE A 19 -14.71 -5.06 9.65
CA ILE A 19 -16.13 -4.67 9.66
C ILE A 19 -16.38 -3.45 8.75
N ILE A 20 -15.38 -2.57 8.62
CA ILE A 20 -15.43 -1.36 7.79
C ILE A 20 -14.75 -1.57 6.41
N GLY A 21 -14.67 -2.80 5.93
CA GLY A 21 -14.04 -3.13 4.65
C GLY A 21 -12.55 -3.47 4.75
N PRO A 22 -11.91 -3.77 3.61
CA PRO A 22 -10.51 -4.20 3.59
C PRO A 22 -9.55 -3.11 4.06
N LEU A 23 -8.65 -3.48 4.97
CA LEU A 23 -7.54 -2.65 5.46
C LEU A 23 -6.23 -3.20 4.92
N TYR A 24 -5.40 -2.34 4.35
CA TYR A 24 -4.06 -2.68 3.87
C TYR A 24 -2.99 -1.79 4.50
N LEU A 25 -1.91 -2.41 4.96
CA LEU A 25 -0.73 -1.77 5.53
C LEU A 25 0.49 -2.13 4.70
N GLY A 26 1.30 -1.14 4.35
CA GLY A 26 2.53 -1.32 3.61
C GLY A 26 3.71 -0.63 4.27
N VAL A 27 4.87 -1.28 4.27
CA VAL A 27 6.15 -0.66 4.68
C VAL A 27 7.17 -0.90 3.58
N GLY A 28 7.91 0.14 3.21
CA GLY A 28 8.93 0.07 2.17
C GLY A 28 10.23 0.73 2.62
N ALA A 29 11.35 0.19 2.15
CA ALA A 29 12.68 0.73 2.40
C ALA A 29 13.59 0.55 1.19
N ALA A 30 14.47 1.52 0.96
CA ALA A 30 15.50 1.48 -0.05
C ALA A 30 16.89 1.72 0.56
N ASN A 31 17.89 1.12 -0.08
CA ASN A 31 19.29 1.47 0.10
C ASN A 31 19.46 2.96 -0.27
N GLY A 32 19.95 3.75 0.69
CA GLY A 32 20.06 5.21 0.55
C GLY A 32 19.36 6.03 1.63
N SER A 33 18.67 5.38 2.58
CA SER A 33 17.94 5.99 3.71
C SER A 33 16.54 6.51 3.35
N GLU A 34 16.02 6.18 2.18
CA GLU A 34 14.63 6.46 1.82
C GLU A 34 13.70 5.32 2.29
N GLY A 35 12.72 5.67 3.13
CA GLY A 35 11.69 4.75 3.62
C GLY A 35 10.30 5.36 3.50
N ALA A 36 9.28 4.51 3.38
CA ALA A 36 7.89 4.94 3.25
C ALA A 36 6.94 3.99 3.99
N VAL A 37 5.88 4.56 4.55
CA VAL A 37 4.78 3.84 5.21
C VAL A 37 3.49 4.18 4.47
N TYR A 38 2.69 3.15 4.18
CA TYR A 38 1.45 3.25 3.42
C TYR A 38 0.29 2.66 4.24
N LEU A 39 -0.82 3.39 4.27
CA LEU A 39 -2.08 2.94 4.85
C LEU A 39 -3.18 3.14 3.81
N GLN A 40 -3.89 2.07 3.47
CA GLN A 40 -5.02 2.11 2.55
C GLN A 40 -6.28 1.53 3.22
N LEU A 41 -7.34 2.34 3.20
CA LEU A 41 -8.67 1.99 3.67
C LEU A 41 -9.59 1.91 2.45
N ASN A 42 -10.17 0.75 2.19
CA ASN A 42 -11.13 0.60 1.09
C ASN A 42 -12.56 0.95 1.55
N PRO A 43 -13.41 1.51 0.66
CA PRO A 43 -14.77 1.89 1.02
C PRO A 43 -15.61 0.70 1.52
N VAL A 44 -16.34 0.92 2.62
CA VAL A 44 -17.16 -0.09 3.30
C VAL A 44 -18.38 -0.51 2.48
N LEU A 45 -18.98 0.41 1.73
CA LEU A 45 -20.26 0.21 1.05
C LEU A 45 -20.18 0.78 -0.36
N ARG A 46 -20.47 -0.05 -1.39
CA ARG A 46 -21.01 0.51 -2.63
C ARG A 46 -22.38 1.06 -2.28
N SER A 47 -22.60 2.33 -2.60
CA SER A 47 -23.95 2.89 -2.70
C SER A 47 -24.42 2.57 -4.11
N ASP A 48 -25.07 1.42 -4.27
CA ASP A 48 -25.83 1.05 -5.46
C ASP A 48 -27.09 1.91 -5.51
N ARG A 49 -26.90 3.20 -5.83
CA ARG A 49 -27.99 4.06 -6.27
C ARG A 49 -28.28 3.76 -7.74
N GLN A 50 -29.02 2.68 -7.97
CA GLN A 50 -29.84 2.50 -9.17
C GLN A 50 -30.94 3.58 -9.13
N ILE A 51 -30.71 4.72 -9.77
CA ILE A 51 -31.80 5.63 -10.10
C ILE A 51 -32.52 5.01 -11.30
N ARG A 52 -33.69 4.45 -11.02
CA ARG A 52 -34.71 4.11 -12.03
C ARG A 52 -35.22 5.38 -12.70
#